data_AF-A0A965U011-F1
#
_entry.id   AF-A0A965U011-F1
#
_cell.length_a   1.000
_cell.length_b   1.000
_cell.length_c   1.000
_cell.angle_alpha   90.00
_cell.angle_beta   90.00
_cell.angle_gamma   90.00
#
_symmetry.space_group_name_H-M   'P 1'
#
loop_
_entity.id
_entity.type
_entity.pdbx_description
1 polymer ?
#
loop_
_entity_poly.entity_id
_entity_poly.type
_entity_poly.pdbx_seq_one_letter_code
_entity_poly.pdbx_strand_id
1 'polypeptide(L)'
;MPTLTLTFKYRKNEDLILSPSEIQETYLYGVTIQDKSGKDLSSEVYRFYIQSAQQELEKYLGIKFKMQVISESLDFYGDDFRSFLYTPTTYPVVKPVSLTGFLGQVKQLQYPSQWLVSRKTSDGETYYRKLFVVPTQSATVQTQGVSMLYSGVLPNVGMMNWKYIPNYWTAEYVTGFEKVPRDIMDVVGKIATIGILNVAGDIVLGTAALANYSLSIDGLSQSIGTTMSATNAAYGARILQYSKEIKDSLEKLKSYYRGMEMISM
;
A
#
# COMPACT_ATOMS: atom_id res chain seq x y z
N MET A 1 38.50 -28.21 -4.95
CA MET A 1 37.60 -27.40 -5.79
C MET A 1 37.69 -25.96 -5.31
N PRO A 2 37.92 -24.97 -6.17
CA PRO A 2 37.97 -23.58 -5.72
C PRO A 2 36.55 -23.14 -5.34
N THR A 3 36.36 -22.83 -4.06
CA THR A 3 35.09 -22.30 -3.55
C THR A 3 35.08 -20.79 -3.75
N LEU A 4 34.21 -20.30 -4.62
CA LEU A 4 33.94 -18.88 -4.82
C LEU A 4 33.12 -18.36 -3.63
N THR A 5 33.77 -17.62 -2.72
CA THR A 5 33.09 -16.89 -1.65
C THR A 5 32.81 -15.47 -2.12
N LEU A 6 31.58 -15.19 -2.53
CA LEU A 6 31.13 -13.86 -2.92
C LEU A 6 30.71 -13.07 -1.67
N THR A 7 31.57 -12.18 -1.20
CA THR A 7 31.25 -11.26 -0.09
C THR A 7 30.53 -10.04 -0.65
N PHE A 8 29.20 -10.06 -0.66
CA PHE A 8 28.41 -8.89 -1.02
C PHE A 8 28.36 -7.93 0.17
N LYS A 9 28.74 -6.65 -0.02
CA LYS A 9 28.54 -5.57 0.96
C LYS A 9 27.05 -5.18 1.13
N TYR A 10 26.18 -5.74 0.30
CA TYR A 10 24.76 -5.41 0.20
C TYR A 10 23.90 -6.63 0.50
N ARG A 11 22.82 -6.43 1.27
CA ARG A 11 21.87 -7.49 1.62
C ARG A 11 20.96 -7.76 0.42
N LYS A 12 20.75 -9.04 0.11
CA LYS A 12 19.78 -9.50 -0.89
C LYS A 12 18.37 -9.41 -0.29
N ASN A 13 17.38 -8.95 -1.06
CA ASN A 13 15.96 -8.81 -0.69
C ASN A 13 15.64 -7.67 0.28
N GLU A 14 15.91 -6.43 -0.11
CA GLU A 14 15.42 -5.27 0.62
C GLU A 14 14.01 -4.96 0.13
N ASP A 15 13.03 -4.94 1.02
CA ASP A 15 11.62 -4.61 0.73
C ASP A 15 11.41 -3.11 0.43
N LEU A 16 12.43 -2.45 -0.14
CA LEU A 16 12.46 -1.03 -0.44
C LEU A 16 12.23 -0.81 -1.93
N ILE A 17 11.38 0.15 -2.25
CA ILE A 17 11.16 0.57 -3.65
C ILE A 17 12.29 1.45 -4.20
N LEU A 18 13.15 1.99 -3.32
CA LEU A 18 14.29 2.84 -3.66
C LEU A 18 15.50 2.42 -2.83
N SER A 19 16.67 2.40 -3.47
CA SER A 19 17.94 2.18 -2.79
C SER A 19 18.51 3.48 -2.21
N PRO A 20 19.33 3.41 -1.14
CA PRO A 20 20.05 4.57 -0.63
C PRO A 20 20.88 5.30 -1.70
N SER A 21 21.50 4.56 -2.61
CA SER A 21 22.31 5.12 -3.70
C SER A 21 21.46 5.89 -4.71
N GLU A 22 20.28 5.37 -5.07
CA GLU A 22 19.35 6.11 -5.93
C GLU A 22 18.93 7.43 -5.28
N ILE A 23 18.61 7.43 -3.98
CA ILE A 23 18.28 8.68 -3.26
C ILE A 23 19.42 9.69 -3.33
N GLN A 24 20.66 9.24 -3.13
CA GLN A 24 21.84 10.08 -3.21
C GLN A 24 22.03 10.70 -4.60
N GLU A 25 21.88 9.90 -5.65
CA GLU A 25 22.11 10.33 -7.04
C GLU A 25 20.98 11.20 -7.60
N THR A 26 19.72 10.95 -7.23
CA THR A 26 18.57 11.69 -7.80
C THR A 26 18.09 12.85 -6.96
N TYR A 27 17.92 12.68 -5.64
CA TYR A 27 17.28 13.70 -4.78
C TYR A 27 18.29 14.52 -3.97
N LEU A 28 19.43 13.91 -3.62
CA LEU A 28 20.52 14.56 -2.90
C LEU A 28 21.71 14.89 -3.78
N TYR A 29 21.50 15.00 -5.10
CA TYR A 29 22.56 15.38 -6.02
C TYR A 29 23.23 16.70 -5.59
N GLY A 30 24.56 16.66 -5.48
CA GLY A 30 25.39 17.78 -5.03
C GLY A 30 25.42 18.02 -3.52
N VAL A 31 24.83 17.14 -2.70
CA VAL A 31 24.80 17.26 -1.24
C VAL A 31 25.67 16.17 -0.59
N THR A 32 26.80 16.58 -0.01
CA THR A 32 27.66 15.70 0.79
C THR A 32 27.27 15.80 2.26
N ILE A 33 26.83 14.68 2.86
CA ILE A 33 26.41 14.64 4.27
C ILE A 33 27.46 13.86 5.06
N GLN A 34 28.29 14.60 5.80
CA GLN A 34 29.38 14.07 6.62
C GLN A 34 29.30 14.62 8.04
N ASP A 35 29.54 13.75 9.02
CA ASP A 35 29.70 14.13 10.42
C ASP A 35 30.96 15.00 10.62
N LYS A 36 31.10 15.65 11.79
CA LYS A 36 32.26 16.48 12.17
C LYS A 36 33.60 15.73 12.10
N SER A 37 33.58 14.40 12.15
CA SER A 37 34.74 13.53 11.95
C SER A 37 35.05 13.20 10.48
N GLY A 38 34.30 13.74 9.51
CA GLY A 38 34.43 13.46 8.08
C GLY A 38 33.82 12.11 7.65
N LYS A 39 33.05 11.46 8.53
CA LYS A 39 32.40 10.18 8.23
C LYS A 39 31.07 10.41 7.53
N ASP A 40 30.85 9.73 6.40
CA ASP A 40 29.59 9.79 5.67
C ASP A 40 28.41 9.25 6.50
N LEU A 41 27.22 9.78 6.24
CA LEU A 41 25.98 9.29 6.83
C LEU A 41 25.79 7.79 6.49
N SER A 42 25.47 6.99 7.51
CA SER A 42 25.29 5.54 7.35
C SER A 42 24.15 5.22 6.39
N SER A 43 24.35 4.23 5.51
CA SER A 43 23.30 3.69 4.63
C SER A 43 22.04 3.25 5.37
N GLU A 44 22.16 2.87 6.64
CA GLU A 44 21.02 2.48 7.49
C GLU A 44 20.07 3.65 7.78
N VAL A 45 20.59 4.88 7.86
CA VAL A 45 19.75 6.07 8.07
C VAL A 45 18.91 6.33 6.83
N TYR A 46 19.52 6.24 5.65
CA TYR A 46 18.79 6.34 4.38
C TYR A 46 17.67 5.30 4.29
N ARG A 47 17.98 4.04 4.62
CA ARG A 47 17.00 2.94 4.61
C ARG A 47 15.84 3.20 5.53
N PHE A 48 16.11 3.65 6.76
CA PHE A 48 15.07 3.97 7.72
C PHE A 48 14.09 5.00 7.18
N TYR A 49 14.58 6.10 6.60
CA TYR A 49 13.71 7.14 6.03
C TYR A 49 12.96 6.68 4.78
N ILE A 50 13.59 5.88 3.90
CA ILE A 50 12.91 5.29 2.73
C ILE A 50 11.79 4.36 3.20
N GLN A 51 12.06 3.49 4.16
CA GLN A 51 11.07 2.54 4.68
C GLN A 51 9.91 3.26 5.38
N SER A 52 10.21 4.29 6.17
CA SER A 52 9.20 5.12 6.84
C SER A 52 8.30 5.83 5.82
N ALA A 53 8.91 6.48 4.82
CA ALA A 53 8.19 7.18 3.76
C ALA A 53 7.31 6.23 2.93
N GLN A 54 7.81 5.04 2.61
CA GLN A 54 7.06 3.99 1.92
C GLN A 54 5.82 3.58 2.74
N GLN A 55 5.99 3.25 4.03
CA GLN A 55 4.88 2.83 4.89
C GLN A 55 3.84 3.94 5.09
N GLU A 56 4.29 5.18 5.21
CA GLU A 56 3.40 6.33 5.34
C GLU A 56 2.55 6.51 4.08
N LEU A 57 3.16 6.46 2.90
CA LEU A 57 2.44 6.63 1.64
C LEU A 57 1.51 5.45 1.34
N GLU A 58 1.91 4.21 1.64
CA GLU A 58 1.04 3.03 1.55
C GLU A 58 -0.24 3.21 2.40
N LYS A 59 -0.08 3.67 3.66
CA LYS A 59 -1.22 3.93 4.57
C LYS A 59 -2.10 5.07 4.05
N TYR A 60 -1.48 6.14 3.56
CA TYR A 60 -2.21 7.30 3.05
C TYR A 60 -3.09 6.93 1.85
N LEU A 61 -2.51 6.28 0.84
CA LEU A 61 -3.21 5.89 -0.39
C LEU A 61 -4.11 4.66 -0.19
N GLY A 62 -3.88 3.87 0.86
CA GLY A 62 -4.59 2.61 1.08
C GLY A 62 -4.24 1.57 0.02
N ILE A 63 -2.97 1.49 -0.35
CA ILE A 63 -2.43 0.53 -1.33
C ILE A 63 -1.16 -0.11 -0.79
N LYS A 64 -0.76 -1.23 -1.36
CA LYS A 64 0.55 -1.85 -1.11
C LYS A 64 1.45 -1.64 -2.31
N PHE A 65 2.73 -1.41 -2.08
CA PHE A 65 3.71 -1.29 -3.16
C PHE A 65 4.23 -2.65 -3.57
N LYS A 66 4.60 -3.46 -2.57
CA LYS A 66 5.04 -4.84 -2.77
C LYS A 66 3.86 -5.76 -3.03
N MET A 67 4.02 -6.61 -4.05
CA MET A 67 3.07 -7.67 -4.33
C MET A 67 3.05 -8.70 -3.20
N GLN A 68 1.88 -8.89 -2.59
CA GLN A 68 1.68 -9.78 -1.44
C GLN A 68 0.26 -10.33 -1.40
N VAL A 69 0.09 -11.48 -0.73
CA VAL A 69 -1.22 -12.05 -0.46
C VAL A 69 -1.77 -11.44 0.83
N ILE A 70 -3.00 -10.96 0.78
CA ILE A 70 -3.75 -10.47 1.95
C ILE A 70 -4.93 -11.40 2.17
N SER A 71 -5.15 -11.72 3.44
CA SER A 71 -6.38 -12.33 3.92
C SER A 71 -7.12 -11.29 4.75
N GLU A 72 -8.38 -11.02 4.41
CA GLU A 72 -9.23 -10.13 5.20
C GLU A 72 -10.62 -10.72 5.44
N SER A 73 -11.19 -10.28 6.56
CA SER A 73 -12.53 -10.61 7.02
C SER A 73 -13.48 -9.50 6.61
N LEU A 74 -14.52 -9.84 5.86
CA LEU A 74 -15.44 -8.90 5.23
C LEU A 74 -16.88 -9.24 5.59
N ASP A 75 -17.72 -8.21 5.60
CA ASP A 75 -19.13 -8.35 5.88
C ASP A 75 -19.89 -8.81 4.63
N PHE A 76 -20.99 -9.52 4.85
CA PHE A 76 -21.95 -9.82 3.82
C PHE A 76 -23.00 -8.73 3.73
N TYR A 77 -23.27 -8.23 2.52
CA TYR A 77 -24.37 -7.33 2.21
C TYR A 77 -25.32 -8.03 1.24
N GLY A 78 -26.60 -8.14 1.63
CA GLY A 78 -27.61 -8.86 0.86
C GLY A 78 -27.92 -8.21 -0.48
N ASP A 79 -27.87 -6.88 -0.57
CA ASP A 79 -28.19 -6.16 -1.80
C ASP A 79 -27.08 -6.30 -2.86
N ASP A 80 -25.81 -6.28 -2.44
CA ASP A 80 -24.66 -6.61 -3.30
C ASP A 80 -24.71 -8.06 -3.78
N PHE A 81 -25.19 -8.97 -2.92
CA PHE A 81 -25.37 -10.38 -3.27
C PHE A 81 -26.45 -10.58 -4.35
N ARG A 82 -27.57 -9.84 -4.27
CA ARG A 82 -28.68 -9.93 -5.25
C ARG A 82 -28.32 -9.38 -6.63
N SER A 83 -27.40 -8.44 -6.72
CA SER A 83 -27.05 -7.70 -7.96
C SER A 83 -25.90 -8.33 -8.77
N PHE A 84 -25.68 -9.63 -8.60
CA PHE A 84 -24.48 -10.38 -9.01
C PHE A 84 -23.24 -9.98 -8.20
N LEU A 85 -22.97 -10.83 -7.21
CA LEU A 85 -21.88 -10.78 -6.22
C LEU A 85 -20.63 -10.00 -6.64
N TYR A 86 -20.46 -8.85 -6.02
CA TYR A 86 -19.13 -8.33 -5.72
C TYR A 86 -18.98 -8.20 -4.21
N THR A 87 -17.75 -8.32 -3.73
CA THR A 87 -17.39 -8.08 -2.34
C THR A 87 -16.36 -6.95 -2.31
N PRO A 88 -16.65 -5.80 -1.67
CA PRO A 88 -15.68 -4.73 -1.54
C PRO A 88 -14.50 -5.20 -0.68
N THR A 89 -13.28 -4.84 -1.10
CA THR A 89 -12.03 -5.20 -0.41
C THR A 89 -11.31 -3.94 0.06
N THR A 90 -10.43 -4.07 1.06
CA THR A 90 -9.65 -2.93 1.56
C THR A 90 -8.66 -2.43 0.50
N TYR A 91 -7.98 -3.36 -0.19
CA TYR A 91 -6.95 -3.05 -1.18
C TYR A 91 -7.38 -3.44 -2.60
N PRO A 92 -6.75 -2.85 -3.64
CA PRO A 92 -6.94 -3.28 -5.03
C PRO A 92 -6.66 -4.77 -5.22
N VAL A 93 -7.56 -5.46 -5.91
CA VAL A 93 -7.47 -6.92 -6.12
C VAL A 93 -6.77 -7.19 -7.46
N VAL A 94 -5.49 -7.57 -7.43
CA VAL A 94 -4.75 -7.97 -8.65
C VAL A 94 -5.21 -9.34 -9.10
N LYS A 95 -5.19 -10.31 -8.18
CA LYS A 95 -5.60 -11.69 -8.44
C LYS A 95 -6.34 -12.25 -7.23
N PRO A 96 -7.62 -12.63 -7.37
CA PRO A 96 -8.32 -13.31 -6.29
C PRO A 96 -7.80 -14.75 -6.13
N VAL A 97 -7.75 -15.22 -4.88
CA VAL A 97 -7.26 -16.56 -4.53
C VAL A 97 -8.41 -17.41 -3.99
N SER A 98 -9.13 -16.90 -2.97
CA SER A 98 -10.24 -17.62 -2.37
C SER A 98 -11.30 -16.65 -1.82
N LEU A 99 -12.55 -17.08 -1.82
CA LEU A 99 -13.66 -16.40 -1.15
C LEU A 99 -14.52 -17.46 -0.45
N THR A 100 -14.53 -17.39 0.87
CA THR A 100 -15.19 -18.39 1.72
C THR A 100 -16.14 -17.71 2.69
N GLY A 101 -17.36 -18.23 2.81
CA GLY A 101 -18.38 -17.73 3.73
C GLY A 101 -18.43 -18.58 5.01
N PHE A 102 -18.44 -17.93 6.17
CA PHE A 102 -18.51 -18.54 7.49
C PHE A 102 -19.70 -17.99 8.29
N LEU A 103 -20.36 -18.86 9.05
CA LEU A 103 -21.24 -18.47 10.15
C LEU A 103 -20.59 -18.93 11.45
N GLY A 104 -20.07 -17.96 12.21
CA GLY A 104 -19.17 -18.26 13.32
C GLY A 104 -17.93 -19.01 12.81
N GLN A 105 -17.71 -20.23 13.30
CA GLN A 105 -16.58 -21.07 12.89
C GLN A 105 -16.96 -22.09 11.79
N VAL A 106 -18.23 -22.16 11.40
CA VAL A 106 -18.71 -23.17 10.46
C VAL A 106 -18.65 -22.60 9.04
N LYS A 107 -17.78 -23.17 8.20
CA LYS A 107 -17.76 -22.90 6.75
C LYS A 107 -19.14 -23.19 6.19
N GLN A 108 -19.75 -22.24 5.49
CA GLN A 108 -21.05 -22.44 4.84
C GLN A 108 -20.88 -22.70 3.34
N LEU A 109 -19.99 -21.93 2.72
CA LEU A 109 -19.83 -21.84 1.28
C LEU A 109 -18.36 -21.53 0.96
N GLN A 110 -17.87 -22.10 -0.14
CA GLN A 110 -16.62 -21.69 -0.75
C GLN A 110 -16.83 -21.61 -2.25
N TYR A 111 -16.51 -20.46 -2.84
CA TYR A 111 -16.59 -20.30 -4.28
C TYR A 111 -15.41 -20.98 -4.98
N PRO A 112 -15.63 -21.55 -6.17
CA PRO A 112 -14.53 -22.01 -7.00
C PRO A 112 -13.64 -20.84 -7.39
N SER A 113 -12.32 -21.02 -7.36
CA SER A 113 -11.35 -19.99 -7.76
C SER A 113 -11.55 -19.49 -9.19
N GLN A 114 -12.01 -20.36 -10.10
CA GLN A 114 -12.34 -20.01 -11.49
C GLN A 114 -13.53 -19.04 -11.65
N TRP A 115 -14.38 -18.89 -10.63
CA TRP A 115 -15.46 -17.90 -10.64
C TRP A 115 -14.99 -16.55 -10.08
N LEU A 116 -13.84 -16.50 -9.41
CA LEU A 116 -13.33 -15.28 -8.85
C LEU A 116 -12.60 -14.48 -9.92
N VAL A 117 -13.03 -13.24 -10.12
CA VAL A 117 -12.51 -12.36 -11.15
C VAL A 117 -12.10 -11.03 -10.51
N SER A 118 -10.94 -10.53 -10.91
CA SER A 118 -10.54 -9.13 -10.70
C SER A 118 -10.75 -8.33 -11.97
N ARG A 119 -11.01 -7.04 -11.82
CA ARG A 119 -11.15 -6.10 -12.93
C ARG A 119 -10.12 -5.00 -12.80
N LYS A 120 -9.48 -4.66 -13.92
CA LYS A 120 -8.65 -3.46 -14.04
C LYS A 120 -9.51 -2.21 -14.16
N THR A 121 -9.02 -1.09 -13.67
CA THR A 121 -9.60 0.23 -13.95
C THR A 121 -9.55 0.52 -15.46
N SER A 122 -10.35 1.49 -15.92
CA SER A 122 -10.52 1.76 -17.36
C SER A 122 -9.23 2.16 -18.09
N ASP A 123 -8.27 2.72 -17.37
CA ASP A 123 -6.92 3.05 -17.84
C ASP A 123 -5.96 1.85 -17.89
N GLY A 124 -6.32 0.71 -17.28
CA GLY A 124 -5.55 -0.54 -17.32
C GLY A 124 -4.36 -0.61 -16.36
N GLU A 125 -4.09 0.45 -15.62
CA GLU A 125 -2.92 0.62 -14.74
C GLU A 125 -3.17 0.10 -13.31
N THR A 126 -4.40 0.22 -12.80
CA THR A 126 -4.76 -0.23 -11.44
C THR A 126 -5.91 -1.25 -11.46
N TYR A 127 -6.30 -1.74 -10.28
CA TYR A 127 -7.38 -2.71 -10.10
C TYR A 127 -8.47 -2.13 -9.19
N TYR A 128 -9.70 -2.60 -9.40
CA TYR A 128 -10.80 -2.25 -8.50
C TYR A 128 -10.58 -2.87 -7.11
N ARG A 129 -11.05 -2.15 -6.07
CA ARG A 129 -11.14 -2.61 -4.67
C ARG A 129 -12.38 -3.48 -4.46
N LYS A 130 -12.57 -4.44 -5.37
CA LYS A 130 -13.73 -5.33 -5.41
C LYS A 130 -13.30 -6.68 -5.96
N LEU A 131 -13.77 -7.74 -5.32
CA LEU A 131 -13.71 -9.09 -5.84
C LEU A 131 -15.04 -9.41 -6.50
N PHE A 132 -15.02 -9.91 -7.73
CA PHE A 132 -16.24 -10.28 -8.46
C PHE A 132 -16.39 -11.80 -8.50
N VAL A 133 -17.62 -12.28 -8.37
CA VAL A 133 -17.94 -13.71 -8.54
C VAL A 133 -18.80 -13.88 -9.79
N VAL A 134 -18.22 -14.47 -10.83
CA VAL A 134 -18.86 -14.68 -12.14
C VAL A 134 -18.86 -16.18 -12.47
N PRO A 135 -20.03 -16.84 -12.51
CA PRO A 135 -20.11 -18.24 -12.90
C PRO A 135 -19.66 -18.45 -14.36
N THR A 136 -18.76 -19.40 -14.59
CA THR A 136 -18.34 -19.81 -15.93
C THR A 136 -19.06 -21.09 -16.37
N GLN A 137 -19.47 -21.17 -17.65
CA GLN A 137 -20.28 -22.26 -18.21
C GLN A 137 -19.61 -23.66 -18.17
N SER A 138 -18.33 -23.74 -17.83
CA SER A 138 -17.53 -24.98 -17.81
C SER A 138 -17.46 -25.66 -16.44
N ALA A 139 -18.02 -25.06 -15.38
CA ALA A 139 -18.30 -25.85 -14.19
C ALA A 139 -19.50 -26.74 -14.54
N THR A 140 -19.23 -27.98 -14.97
CA THR A 140 -20.21 -29.04 -14.74
C THR A 140 -20.55 -28.96 -13.27
N VAL A 141 -21.72 -28.40 -12.97
CA VAL A 141 -22.35 -28.55 -11.67
C VAL A 141 -22.79 -30.01 -11.65
N GLN A 142 -21.82 -30.92 -11.57
CA GLN A 142 -22.09 -32.17 -10.90
C GLN A 142 -22.61 -31.72 -9.54
N THR A 143 -23.75 -32.27 -9.16
CA THR A 143 -24.40 -32.12 -7.85
C THR A 143 -23.52 -32.68 -6.70
N GLN A 144 -22.20 -32.71 -6.91
CA GLN A 144 -21.09 -32.92 -6.02
C GLN A 144 -19.93 -32.01 -6.46
N GLY A 145 -19.66 -30.93 -5.73
CA GLY A 145 -18.25 -30.53 -5.54
C GLY A 145 -17.77 -29.14 -5.95
N VAL A 146 -18.55 -28.23 -6.54
CA VAL A 146 -18.00 -26.89 -6.89
C VAL A 146 -18.69 -25.69 -6.20
N SER A 147 -19.66 -25.97 -5.35
CA SER A 147 -20.04 -25.09 -4.25
C SER A 147 -20.33 -26.03 -3.08
N MET A 148 -19.33 -26.27 -2.24
CA MET A 148 -19.49 -27.17 -1.11
C MET A 148 -20.39 -26.50 -0.08
N LEU A 149 -21.70 -26.72 -0.23
CA LEU A 149 -22.73 -26.46 0.77
C LEU A 149 -22.41 -27.33 1.98
N TYR A 150 -21.72 -26.75 2.95
CA TYR A 150 -21.22 -27.50 4.11
C TYR A 150 -22.24 -27.55 5.26
N SER A 151 -23.32 -26.78 5.16
CA SER A 151 -24.42 -26.72 6.10
C SER A 151 -25.71 -26.57 5.29
N GLY A 152 -26.74 -27.36 5.59
CA GLY A 152 -27.96 -27.56 4.77
C GLY A 152 -28.86 -26.34 4.54
N VAL A 153 -28.34 -25.11 4.63
CA VAL A 153 -28.99 -23.90 4.17
C VAL A 153 -28.58 -23.67 2.71
N LEU A 154 -29.53 -23.78 1.78
CA LEU A 154 -29.32 -23.34 0.40
C LEU A 154 -28.95 -21.83 0.43
N PRO A 155 -27.73 -21.43 0.00
CA PRO A 155 -27.25 -20.05 0.08
C PRO A 155 -28.17 -19.12 -0.71
N ASN A 156 -28.72 -19.62 -1.81
CA ASN A 156 -29.57 -18.85 -2.70
C ASN A 156 -31.00 -18.65 -2.15
N VAL A 157 -31.45 -19.42 -1.15
CA VAL A 157 -32.84 -19.37 -0.65
C VAL A 157 -32.91 -18.83 0.79
N GLY A 158 -31.97 -19.20 1.66
CA GLY A 158 -31.94 -18.73 3.05
C GLY A 158 -31.25 -17.36 3.22
N MET A 159 -30.09 -17.17 2.57
CA MET A 159 -29.31 -15.93 2.71
C MET A 159 -29.84 -14.79 1.85
N MET A 160 -30.65 -15.08 0.82
CA MET A 160 -31.28 -14.05 -0.01
C MET A 160 -32.27 -13.18 0.77
N ASN A 161 -32.69 -13.57 1.98
CA ASN A 161 -33.51 -12.72 2.85
C ASN A 161 -32.69 -11.92 3.87
N TRP A 162 -31.41 -12.22 4.04
CA TRP A 162 -30.57 -11.58 5.05
C TRP A 162 -29.99 -10.30 4.45
N LYS A 163 -30.16 -9.17 5.14
CA LYS A 163 -29.68 -7.86 4.66
C LYS A 163 -28.19 -7.67 4.92
N TYR A 164 -27.71 -8.18 6.05
CA TYR A 164 -26.35 -7.96 6.51
C TYR A 164 -25.90 -9.10 7.42
N ILE A 165 -24.65 -9.55 7.27
CA ILE A 165 -23.99 -10.47 8.21
C ILE A 165 -22.59 -9.95 8.48
N PRO A 166 -22.25 -9.60 9.72
CA PRO A 166 -20.90 -9.17 10.04
C PRO A 166 -19.91 -10.33 9.93
N ASN A 167 -18.69 -10.05 9.45
CA ASN A 167 -17.56 -10.97 9.38
C ASN A 167 -17.91 -12.34 8.77
N TYR A 168 -18.63 -12.32 7.64
CA TYR A 168 -19.08 -13.53 6.97
C TYR A 168 -18.05 -14.04 5.96
N TRP A 169 -17.47 -13.15 5.18
CA TRP A 169 -16.54 -13.50 4.12
C TRP A 169 -15.11 -13.50 4.64
N THR A 170 -14.35 -14.55 4.31
CA THR A 170 -12.90 -14.54 4.33
C THR A 170 -12.42 -14.51 2.89
N ALA A 171 -11.83 -13.39 2.49
CA ALA A 171 -11.30 -13.17 1.16
C ALA A 171 -9.77 -13.21 1.18
N GLU A 172 -9.19 -14.05 0.33
CA GLU A 172 -7.75 -14.06 0.08
C GLU A 172 -7.47 -13.60 -1.34
N TYR A 173 -6.57 -12.64 -1.49
CA TYR A 173 -6.19 -12.11 -2.79
C TYR A 173 -4.79 -11.52 -2.80
N VAL A 174 -4.22 -11.43 -4.00
CA VAL A 174 -2.96 -10.74 -4.26
C VAL A 174 -3.24 -9.26 -4.48
N THR A 175 -2.50 -8.40 -3.79
CA THR A 175 -2.46 -6.95 -4.01
C THR A 175 -1.02 -6.48 -4.20
N GLY A 176 -0.84 -5.24 -4.64
CA GLY A 176 0.45 -4.60 -4.87
C GLY A 176 0.81 -4.44 -6.34
N PHE A 177 1.99 -3.89 -6.62
CA PHE A 177 2.47 -3.66 -7.97
C PHE A 177 3.58 -4.64 -8.32
N GLU A 178 3.61 -5.07 -9.58
CA GLU A 178 4.77 -5.77 -10.14
C GLU A 178 5.94 -4.77 -10.31
N LYS A 179 5.63 -3.58 -10.82
CA LYS A 179 6.54 -2.44 -10.90
C LYS A 179 5.83 -1.21 -10.35
N VAL A 180 6.40 -0.62 -9.30
CA VAL A 180 5.82 0.55 -8.66
C VAL A 180 5.84 1.74 -9.62
N PRO A 181 4.70 2.42 -9.83
CA PRO A 181 4.61 3.63 -10.63
C PRO A 181 5.60 4.73 -10.20
N ARG A 182 6.14 5.46 -11.18
CA ARG A 182 7.23 6.44 -10.95
C ARG A 182 6.76 7.66 -10.15
N ASP A 183 5.50 8.03 -10.28
CA ASP A 183 4.83 9.07 -9.49
C ASP A 183 4.81 8.75 -7.99
N ILE A 184 4.47 7.50 -7.62
CA ILE A 184 4.55 7.02 -6.24
C ILE A 184 6.01 7.05 -5.77
N MET A 185 6.92 6.54 -6.59
CA MET A 185 8.35 6.47 -6.27
C MET A 185 8.95 7.86 -6.04
N ASP A 186 8.56 8.86 -6.85
CA ASP A 186 8.99 10.24 -6.71
C ASP A 186 8.56 10.86 -5.37
N VAL A 187 7.31 10.63 -4.98
CA VAL A 187 6.80 11.12 -3.69
C VAL A 187 7.52 10.47 -2.51
N VAL A 188 7.74 9.14 -2.54
CA VAL A 188 8.52 8.45 -1.50
C VAL A 188 9.94 9.00 -1.42
N GLY A 189 10.59 9.18 -2.57
CA GLY A 189 11.95 9.72 -2.63
C GLY A 189 12.04 11.11 -2.02
N LYS A 190 11.08 12.00 -2.32
CA LYS A 190 11.00 13.34 -1.72
C LYS A 190 10.76 13.27 -0.22
N ILE A 191 9.77 12.51 0.26
CA ILE A 191 9.47 12.38 1.71
C ILE A 191 10.71 11.86 2.47
N ALA A 192 11.35 10.80 1.96
CA ALA A 192 12.56 10.25 2.56
C ALA A 192 13.70 11.28 2.59
N THR A 193 13.87 12.03 1.50
CA THR A 193 14.90 13.07 1.38
C THR A 193 14.69 14.21 2.37
N ILE A 194 13.44 14.62 2.65
CA ILE A 194 13.15 15.63 3.68
C ILE A 194 13.67 15.17 5.05
N GLY A 195 13.38 13.92 5.43
CA GLY A 195 13.88 13.34 6.68
C GLY A 195 15.41 13.33 6.76
N ILE A 196 16.08 12.97 5.66
CA ILE A 196 17.54 12.96 5.58
C ILE A 196 18.14 14.38 5.63
N LEU A 197 17.52 15.35 4.93
CA LEU A 197 17.98 16.74 4.92
C LEU A 197 17.83 17.43 6.28
N ASN A 198 16.84 17.02 7.09
CA ASN A 198 16.72 17.48 8.47
C ASN A 198 17.92 17.01 9.29
N VAL A 199 18.28 15.73 9.24
CA VAL A 199 19.48 15.20 9.90
C VAL A 199 20.76 15.89 9.40
N ALA A 200 20.85 16.15 8.09
CA ALA A 200 21.99 16.86 7.51
C ALA A 200 22.07 18.33 7.99
N GLY A 201 20.94 19.02 8.13
CA GLY A 201 20.87 20.38 8.66
C GLY A 201 21.46 20.49 10.06
N ASP A 202 21.15 19.53 10.93
CA ASP A 202 21.67 19.44 12.30
C ASP A 202 23.18 19.25 12.33
N ILE A 203 23.68 18.36 11.47
CA ILE A 203 25.11 18.08 11.36
C ILE A 203 25.86 19.34 10.90
N VAL A 204 25.35 20.04 9.88
CA VAL A 204 25.97 21.25 9.32
C VAL A 204 25.95 22.43 10.29
N LEU A 205 24.84 22.64 11.00
CA LEU A 205 24.72 23.74 11.96
C LEU A 205 25.45 23.46 13.28
N GLY A 206 25.98 22.25 13.48
CA GLY A 206 26.73 21.85 14.65
C GLY A 206 25.91 21.76 15.94
N THR A 207 24.60 22.00 15.83
CA THR A 207 23.54 21.92 16.84
C THR A 207 22.61 20.78 16.46
N ALA A 208 22.30 19.88 17.40
CA ALA A 208 21.15 18.98 17.24
C ALA A 208 19.90 19.85 17.01
N ALA A 209 19.34 19.87 15.80
CA ALA A 209 18.40 20.87 15.30
C ALA A 209 17.22 20.23 14.57
N LEU A 210 16.59 19.25 15.22
CA LEU A 210 15.36 18.58 14.77
C LEU A 210 14.34 19.55 14.15
N ALA A 211 14.20 19.51 12.83
CA ALA A 211 13.36 20.42 12.05
C ALA A 211 11.89 19.98 11.97
N ASN A 212 10.98 20.93 12.20
CA ASN A 212 9.52 20.77 12.12
C ASN A 212 9.01 20.74 10.67
N TYR A 213 8.30 19.67 10.29
CA TYR A 213 7.38 19.67 9.15
C TYR A 213 6.00 19.20 9.61
N SER A 214 4.98 20.04 9.43
CA SER A 214 3.58 19.65 9.56
C SER A 214 3.03 19.36 8.16
N LEU A 215 3.05 18.10 7.73
CA LEU A 215 2.27 17.68 6.58
C LEU A 215 0.83 17.43 7.05
N SER A 216 0.03 18.49 7.08
CA SER A 216 -1.39 18.38 7.38
C SER A 216 -2.09 17.79 6.16
N ILE A 217 -2.38 16.49 6.19
CA ILE A 217 -3.08 15.82 5.10
C ILE A 217 -4.43 15.30 5.58
N ASP A 218 -5.46 16.09 5.25
CA ASP A 218 -6.90 15.78 5.32
C ASP A 218 -7.29 14.73 6.39
N GLY A 219 -7.28 15.17 7.67
CA GLY A 219 -7.71 14.39 8.83
C GLY A 219 -6.62 13.57 9.56
N LEU A 220 -5.46 13.33 8.94
CA LEU A 220 -4.28 12.75 9.58
C LEU A 220 -3.30 13.87 9.95
N SER A 221 -3.41 14.33 11.19
CA SER A 221 -2.46 15.24 11.83
C SER A 221 -1.29 14.43 12.38
N GLN A 222 -0.24 14.19 11.58
CA GLN A 222 1.06 13.84 12.15
C GLN A 222 1.84 15.12 12.43
N SER A 223 1.69 15.63 13.65
CA SER A 223 2.60 16.61 14.22
C SER A 223 3.80 15.86 14.80
N ILE A 224 4.92 15.79 14.09
CA ILE A 224 6.20 15.48 14.73
C ILE A 224 6.74 16.82 15.23
N GLY A 225 6.56 17.08 16.52
CA GLY A 225 6.96 18.32 17.15
C GLY A 225 8.43 18.30 17.56
N THR A 226 9.21 19.23 17.02
CA THR A 226 10.46 19.75 17.56
C THR A 226 10.80 21.13 16.98
N THR A 227 10.76 22.13 17.86
CA THR A 227 10.99 23.57 17.67
C THR A 227 12.32 23.91 16.98
N MET A 228 12.26 24.57 15.82
CA MET A 228 12.95 25.84 15.44
C MET A 228 12.79 26.07 13.93
N SER A 229 12.66 27.33 13.53
CA SER A 229 12.27 27.84 12.21
C SER A 229 13.08 27.29 11.02
N ALA A 230 12.41 26.58 10.10
CA ALA A 230 12.95 26.00 8.86
C ALA A 230 13.39 27.02 7.78
N THR A 231 13.57 28.29 8.13
CA THR A 231 14.07 29.34 7.22
C THR A 231 15.59 29.50 7.25
N ASN A 232 16.32 28.84 8.18
CA ASN A 232 17.75 29.09 8.42
C ASN A 232 18.67 27.84 8.44
N ALA A 233 18.28 26.73 7.82
CA ALA A 233 19.17 25.58 7.58
C ALA A 233 19.70 25.60 6.14
N ALA A 234 20.93 25.12 5.92
CA ALA A 234 21.61 25.11 4.62
C ALA A 234 20.79 24.49 3.46
N TYR A 235 19.78 23.66 3.78
CA TYR A 235 18.93 22.96 2.81
C TYR A 235 17.46 23.43 2.79
N GLY A 236 17.09 24.48 3.55
CA GLY A 236 15.69 24.90 3.73
C GLY A 236 14.94 25.16 2.42
N ALA A 237 15.58 25.76 1.42
CA ALA A 237 14.98 26.01 0.11
C ALA A 237 14.57 24.72 -0.63
N ARG A 238 15.42 23.67 -0.58
CA ARG A 238 15.12 22.38 -1.23
C ARG A 238 14.00 21.66 -0.49
N ILE A 239 13.99 21.73 0.83
CA ILE A 239 12.94 21.09 1.62
C ILE A 239 11.58 21.78 1.40
N LEU A 240 11.54 23.11 1.32
CA LEU A 240 10.32 23.85 0.97
C LEU A 240 9.80 23.47 -0.43
N GLN A 241 10.70 23.37 -1.41
CA GLN A 241 10.33 22.94 -2.76
C GLN A 241 9.73 21.53 -2.76
N TYR A 242 10.39 20.54 -2.16
CA TYR A 242 9.88 19.18 -2.08
C TYR A 242 8.57 19.10 -1.30
N SER A 243 8.42 19.85 -0.21
CA SER A 243 7.16 19.89 0.54
C SER A 243 5.99 20.34 -0.31
N LYS A 244 6.19 21.36 -1.15
CA LYS A 244 5.17 21.86 -2.09
C LYS A 244 4.83 20.81 -3.15
N GLU A 245 5.84 20.23 -3.80
CA GLU A 245 5.66 19.21 -4.84
C GLU A 245 4.99 17.94 -4.29
N ILE A 246 5.33 17.53 -3.07
CA ILE A 246 4.68 16.41 -2.37
C ILE A 246 3.20 16.72 -2.19
N LYS A 247 2.84 17.89 -1.65
CA LYS A 247 1.44 18.25 -1.42
C LYS A 247 0.61 18.18 -2.70
N ASP A 248 1.09 18.82 -3.77
CA ASP A 248 0.41 18.85 -5.06
C ASP A 248 0.29 17.44 -5.68
N SER A 249 1.29 16.57 -5.45
CA SER A 249 1.28 15.20 -5.95
C SER A 249 0.33 14.32 -5.14
N LEU A 250 0.31 14.45 -3.81
CA LEU A 250 -0.54 13.64 -2.94
C LEU A 250 -2.03 13.83 -3.20
N GLU A 251 -2.47 15.06 -3.50
CA GLU A 251 -3.87 15.32 -3.88
C GLU A 251 -4.26 14.56 -5.16
N LYS A 252 -3.37 14.54 -6.16
CA LYS A 252 -3.58 13.82 -7.43
C LYS A 252 -3.57 12.30 -7.21
N LEU A 253 -2.57 11.80 -6.47
CA LEU A 253 -2.45 10.37 -6.17
C LEU A 253 -3.61 9.87 -5.33
N LYS A 254 -4.10 10.65 -4.36
CA LYS A 254 -5.28 10.31 -3.56
C LYS A 254 -6.49 10.11 -4.46
N SER A 255 -6.78 11.08 -5.33
CA SER A 255 -7.90 11.01 -6.28
C SER A 255 -7.81 9.78 -7.19
N TYR A 256 -6.60 9.50 -7.69
CA TYR A 256 -6.35 8.40 -8.61
C TYR A 256 -6.42 7.01 -7.96
N TYR A 257 -5.68 6.77 -6.86
CA TYR A 257 -5.53 5.44 -6.26
C TYR A 257 -6.60 5.06 -5.22
N ARG A 258 -7.23 6.03 -4.53
CA ARG A 258 -8.42 5.74 -3.72
C ARG A 258 -9.69 5.67 -4.56
N GLY A 259 -9.70 6.32 -5.71
CA GLY A 259 -10.90 6.53 -6.51
C GLY A 259 -11.85 7.52 -5.85
N MET A 260 -12.87 7.92 -6.60
CA MET A 260 -14.02 8.63 -6.02
C MET A 260 -14.90 7.60 -5.32
N GLU A 261 -15.03 7.69 -3.99
CA GLU A 261 -16.16 7.05 -3.30
C GLU A 261 -17.44 7.75 -3.77
N MET A 262 -18.02 7.26 -4.87
CA MET A 262 -19.40 7.60 -5.19
C MET A 262 -20.27 6.89 -4.16
N ILE A 263 -20.53 7.58 -3.06
CA ILE A 263 -21.58 7.21 -2.13
C ILE A 263 -22.87 7.27 -2.95
N SER A 264 -23.41 6.11 -3.30
CA SER A 264 -24.77 6.05 -3.81
C SER A 264 -25.68 6.57 -2.71
N MET A 265 -26.29 7.73 -2.94
CA MET A 265 -27.48 8.16 -2.18
C MET A 265 -28.62 7.16 -2.38
#